data_AF-A0A6I1QM49-F1
#
_entry.id   AF-A0A6I1QM49-F1
#
_cell.length_a   1.000
_cell.length_b   1.000
_cell.length_c   1.000
_cell.angle_alpha   90.00
_cell.angle_beta   90.00
_cell.angle_gamma   90.00
#
_symmetry.space_group_name_H-M   'P 1'
#
loop_
_entity.id
_entity.type
_entity.pdbx_description
1 polymer ?
#
loop_
_entity_poly.entity_id
_entity_poly.type
_entity_poly.pdbx_seq_one_letter_code
_entity_poly.pdbx_strand_id
1 'polypeptide(L)'
;MVQEQQRGVTVEVNDFNAVRISLASPEQIKSWSYGEVTKPETINYRTLKPEKDGLFCEKIFGPTKDFECYCGKYKRVRYKGIQCDKCGVEVARSKVRRERMGHIELASPVAHIWFVKGTPSRLGLLLDISPRNLERILYFAQYAVTSVDEDARSAALARVQEEVEREVERRSTEVGEEFAAIEAERANDLATVESDLAAAEQRADADFDSRVEDLMKAARALEEDLKKQMGKTARKNFSLQDRVIVEKGAMIEPEAASRLGDPTQELIASFEESRARAKEDAALLAEAARDQRDQQYDSKLLPLQEKRDGVSQEVAAEYEHFLHGDVARGMAGIEDLRDPVAADSVILLTESRYRELNDRFGDAFHAGMGAEALINVLDRVDLEVLRERLLGEIQSSSGQRRKKATKRLRVVEALRKSGNKPSWMIFVMLPVLPPDLRPMVQLDGGRFATSDLNDLYRRVINRNNRLKRLLELGAPEIIIRNEKRMLQEAVDSLIDNGRRGRAVSGQGNHKLKSLSDMLKGKQGRFR
;
A
#
# COMPACT_ATOMS: atom_id res chain seq x y z
N MET A 1 -44.29 19.63 37.82
CA MET A 1 -44.93 20.95 37.60
C MET A 1 -43.88 22.04 37.35
N VAL A 2 -42.99 21.88 36.37
CA VAL A 2 -41.97 22.89 36.00
C VAL A 2 -41.85 22.96 34.47
N GLN A 3 -42.98 23.10 33.77
CA GLN A 3 -43.03 23.33 32.33
C GLN A 3 -44.21 24.25 32.02
N GLU A 4 -44.18 25.48 32.52
CA GLU A 4 -45.22 26.47 32.19
C GLU A 4 -44.75 27.93 32.36
N GLN A 5 -43.52 28.26 31.96
CA GLN A 5 -43.04 29.65 31.92
C GLN A 5 -42.10 29.89 30.74
N GLN A 6 -42.60 29.75 29.51
CA GLN A 6 -42.00 30.42 28.34
C GLN A 6 -43.13 31.09 27.53
N ARG A 7 -43.83 32.02 28.18
CA ARG A 7 -44.69 33.00 27.48
C ARG A 7 -43.78 34.11 26.96
N GLY A 8 -43.97 34.45 25.68
CA GLY A 8 -43.10 35.32 24.90
C GLY A 8 -42.70 36.61 25.60
N VAL A 9 -41.42 36.69 25.96
CA VAL A 9 -40.72 37.95 26.16
C VAL A 9 -40.40 38.47 24.76
N THR A 10 -41.09 39.53 24.34
CA THR A 10 -40.57 40.40 23.28
C THR A 10 -39.31 41.03 23.84
N VAL A 11 -38.15 40.42 23.56
CA VAL A 11 -36.84 41.00 23.90
C VAL A 11 -36.74 42.29 23.10
N GLU A 12 -36.74 43.42 23.80
CA GLU A 12 -36.41 44.71 23.20
C GLU A 12 -34.98 44.63 22.64
N VAL A 13 -34.85 44.88 21.35
CA VAL A 13 -33.61 44.65 20.57
C VAL A 13 -32.44 45.54 21.03
N ASN A 14 -32.65 46.43 21.99
CA ASN A 14 -31.65 47.43 22.40
C ASN A 14 -30.86 47.07 23.67
N ASP A 15 -31.17 45.96 24.36
CA ASP A 15 -30.54 45.63 25.64
C ASP A 15 -29.59 44.41 25.52
N PHE A 16 -28.62 44.50 24.61
CA PHE A 16 -27.55 43.49 24.47
C PHE A 16 -26.17 44.13 24.57
N ASN A 17 -25.27 43.51 25.36
CA ASN A 17 -23.90 43.98 25.54
C ASN A 17 -22.94 43.49 24.45
N ALA A 18 -23.24 42.34 23.83
CA ALA A 18 -22.37 41.74 22.80
C ALA A 18 -23.15 40.80 21.88
N VAL A 19 -22.65 40.64 20.64
CA VAL A 19 -23.13 39.64 19.67
C VAL A 19 -22.02 38.61 19.45
N ARG A 20 -22.33 37.33 19.67
CA ARG A 20 -21.39 36.22 19.46
C ARG A 20 -21.71 35.46 18.18
N ILE A 21 -20.69 35.18 17.38
CA ILE A 21 -20.77 34.26 16.23
C ILE A 21 -19.90 33.02 16.50
N SER A 22 -20.44 31.84 16.19
CA SER A 22 -19.74 30.56 16.31
C SER A 22 -20.11 29.64 15.16
N LEU A 23 -19.38 28.53 15.01
CA LEU A 23 -19.79 27.47 14.10
C LEU A 23 -21.07 26.82 14.62
N ALA A 24 -21.90 26.33 13.69
CA ALA A 24 -23.13 25.63 14.01
C ALA A 24 -22.88 24.12 13.92
N SER A 25 -23.09 23.41 15.03
CA SER A 25 -23.09 21.96 15.02
C SER A 25 -24.30 21.40 14.26
N PRO A 26 -24.24 20.16 13.74
CA PRO A 26 -25.41 19.51 13.12
C PRO A 26 -26.63 19.47 14.03
N GLU A 27 -26.42 19.25 15.33
CA GLU A 27 -27.47 19.25 16.35
C GLU A 27 -28.09 20.64 16.55
N GLN A 28 -27.28 21.70 16.55
CA GLN A 28 -27.78 23.07 16.61
C GLN A 28 -28.62 23.41 15.38
N ILE A 29 -28.17 23.03 14.18
CA ILE A 29 -28.94 23.23 12.94
C ILE A 29 -30.30 22.51 13.02
N LYS A 30 -30.32 21.29 13.57
CA LYS A 30 -31.56 20.55 13.81
C LYS A 30 -32.46 21.25 14.83
N SER A 31 -31.90 21.81 15.90
CA SER A 31 -32.66 22.53 16.94
C SER A 31 -33.35 23.80 16.42
N TRP A 32 -32.78 24.45 15.40
CA TRP A 32 -33.39 25.61 14.76
C TRP A 32 -34.51 25.24 13.80
N SER A 33 -34.55 23.98 13.37
CA SER A 33 -35.41 23.55 12.30
C SER A 33 -36.79 23.15 12.79
N TYR A 34 -37.79 23.58 12.02
CA TYR A 34 -39.19 23.18 12.22
C TYR A 34 -39.60 22.00 11.33
N GLY A 35 -38.68 21.45 10.54
CA GLY A 35 -38.92 20.29 9.67
C GLY A 35 -37.92 20.14 8.53
N GLU A 36 -37.79 18.91 8.02
CA GLU A 36 -36.95 18.58 6.87
C GLU A 36 -37.67 18.96 5.56
N VAL A 37 -36.95 19.60 4.65
CA VAL A 37 -37.42 19.86 3.27
C VAL A 37 -36.99 18.71 2.38
N THR A 38 -37.88 17.75 2.17
CA THR A 38 -37.59 16.54 1.36
C THR A 38 -37.83 16.76 -0.13
N LYS A 39 -38.71 17.70 -0.48
CA LYS A 39 -39.22 17.87 -1.85
C LYS A 39 -38.68 19.14 -2.50
N PRO A 40 -38.23 19.10 -3.77
CA PRO A 40 -37.73 20.26 -4.49
C PRO A 40 -38.87 21.20 -4.96
N GLU A 41 -40.13 20.77 -4.87
CA GLU A 41 -41.27 21.55 -5.34
C GLU A 41 -41.46 22.84 -4.51
N THR A 42 -41.96 23.89 -5.17
CA THR A 42 -42.22 25.19 -4.54
C THR A 42 -43.71 25.37 -4.26
N ILE A 43 -44.46 25.75 -5.29
CA ILE A 43 -45.90 25.98 -5.25
C ILE A 43 -46.56 25.22 -6.40
N ASN A 44 -47.81 24.83 -6.20
CA ASN A 44 -48.60 24.23 -7.25
C ASN A 44 -49.03 25.29 -8.27
N TYR A 45 -48.79 25.05 -9.56
CA TYR A 45 -49.10 26.02 -10.62
C TYR A 45 -50.61 26.28 -10.81
N ARG A 46 -51.49 25.34 -10.40
CA ARG A 46 -52.95 25.51 -10.51
C ARG A 46 -53.55 26.17 -9.29
N THR A 47 -53.21 25.68 -8.09
CA THR A 47 -53.83 26.15 -6.84
C THR A 47 -53.10 27.33 -6.22
N LEU A 48 -51.89 27.65 -6.71
CA LEU A 48 -50.97 28.66 -6.16
C LEU A 48 -50.61 28.42 -4.68
N LYS A 49 -50.96 27.24 -4.14
CA LYS A 49 -50.65 26.87 -2.77
C LYS A 49 -49.28 26.19 -2.70
N PRO A 50 -48.53 26.39 -1.60
CA PRO A 50 -47.30 25.65 -1.36
C PRO A 50 -47.50 24.14 -1.39
N GLU A 51 -46.55 23.43 -1.99
CA GLU A 51 -46.54 21.97 -1.94
C GLU A 51 -46.11 21.46 -0.55
N LYS A 52 -46.64 20.30 -0.15
CA LYS A 52 -46.27 19.68 1.13
C LYS A 52 -44.82 19.18 1.07
N ASP A 53 -44.09 19.36 2.17
CA ASP A 53 -42.67 19.01 2.34
C ASP A 53 -41.70 19.70 1.36
N GLY A 54 -42.21 20.67 0.58
CA GLY A 54 -41.45 21.48 -0.36
C GLY A 54 -40.83 22.74 0.27
N LEU A 55 -40.17 23.54 -0.57
CA LEU A 55 -39.42 24.73 -0.15
C LEU A 55 -40.28 25.83 0.49
N PHE A 56 -41.60 25.82 0.29
CA PHE A 56 -42.52 26.81 0.86
C PHE A 56 -43.54 26.19 1.83
N CYS A 57 -43.33 24.92 2.22
CA CYS A 57 -44.28 24.13 3.01
C CYS A 57 -44.76 24.86 4.27
N GLU A 58 -46.08 25.02 4.41
CA GLU A 58 -46.66 25.71 5.56
C GLU A 58 -46.52 24.93 6.88
N LYS A 59 -46.39 23.59 6.80
CA LYS A 59 -46.17 22.75 7.99
C LYS A 59 -44.83 23.09 8.66
N ILE A 60 -43.81 23.36 7.85
CA ILE A 60 -42.44 23.65 8.31
C ILE A 60 -42.32 25.14 8.66
N PHE A 61 -42.62 26.01 7.70
CA PHE A 61 -42.32 27.43 7.82
C PHE A 61 -43.43 28.27 8.45
N GLY A 62 -44.63 27.70 8.61
CA GLY A 62 -45.83 28.39 9.12
C GLY A 62 -46.79 28.85 8.01
N PRO A 63 -47.96 29.38 8.39
CA PRO A 63 -49.08 29.62 7.47
C PRO A 63 -48.82 30.82 6.54
N THR A 64 -49.27 30.74 5.28
CA THR A 64 -49.14 31.87 4.33
C THR A 64 -50.06 33.04 4.69
N LYS A 65 -51.23 32.75 5.27
CA LYS A 65 -52.21 33.75 5.72
C LYS A 65 -52.31 33.75 7.24
N ASP A 66 -52.58 34.92 7.82
CA ASP A 66 -52.69 35.06 9.26
C ASP A 66 -53.81 34.20 9.84
N PHE A 67 -53.45 33.36 10.80
CA PHE A 67 -54.36 32.48 11.53
C PHE A 67 -55.22 31.57 10.62
N GLU A 68 -54.67 31.11 9.50
CA GLU A 68 -55.31 30.16 8.61
C GLU A 68 -54.38 28.97 8.33
N CYS A 69 -54.86 27.75 8.57
CA CYS A 69 -54.13 26.54 8.21
C CYS A 69 -54.30 26.18 6.72
N TYR A 70 -53.35 25.43 6.14
CA TYR A 70 -53.33 25.02 4.72
C TYR A 70 -54.67 24.49 4.16
N CYS A 71 -55.32 23.61 4.92
CA CYS A 71 -56.57 22.96 4.53
C CYS A 71 -57.83 23.80 4.80
N GLY A 72 -57.70 24.91 5.54
CA GLY A 72 -58.81 25.78 5.91
C GLY A 72 -59.72 25.25 7.02
N LYS A 73 -59.38 24.13 7.70
CA LYS A 73 -60.13 23.58 8.86
C LYS A 73 -60.19 24.61 10.01
N TYR A 74 -59.04 25.14 10.40
CA TYR A 74 -58.92 26.17 11.41
C TYR A 74 -58.63 27.52 10.75
N LYS A 75 -59.48 28.50 11.06
CA LYS A 75 -59.40 29.89 10.58
C LYS A 75 -59.73 30.87 11.70
N ARG A 76 -59.12 32.06 11.66
CA ARG A 76 -59.28 33.17 12.62
C ARG A 76 -58.50 32.96 13.93
N VAL A 77 -58.31 34.06 14.65
CA VAL A 77 -57.45 34.19 15.84
C VAL A 77 -57.81 33.22 16.98
N ARG A 78 -59.08 32.76 17.07
CA ARG A 78 -59.56 31.86 18.13
C ARG A 78 -58.80 30.53 18.23
N TYR A 79 -58.18 30.07 17.13
CA TYR A 79 -57.44 28.82 17.08
C TYR A 79 -55.92 29.02 17.16
N LYS A 80 -55.46 30.20 17.59
CA LYS A 80 -54.03 30.53 17.70
C LYS A 80 -53.28 29.46 18.49
N GLY A 81 -52.19 28.94 17.92
CA GLY A 81 -51.31 27.94 18.53
C GLY A 81 -51.76 26.49 18.38
N ILE A 82 -52.95 26.23 17.82
CA ILE A 82 -53.40 24.87 17.54
C ILE A 82 -52.68 24.34 16.29
N GLN A 83 -52.10 23.15 16.39
CA GLN A 83 -51.60 22.40 15.23
C GLN A 83 -52.75 21.63 14.60
N CYS A 84 -52.94 21.79 13.29
CA CYS A 84 -54.07 21.17 12.60
C CYS A 84 -53.90 19.66 12.40
N ASP A 85 -54.82 18.83 12.89
CA ASP A 85 -54.76 17.36 12.74
C ASP A 85 -54.70 16.88 11.27
N LYS A 86 -55.27 17.64 10.33
CA LYS A 86 -55.36 17.24 8.90
C LYS A 86 -54.14 17.65 8.08
N CYS A 87 -53.55 18.82 8.36
CA CYS A 87 -52.45 19.36 7.57
C CYS A 87 -51.15 19.59 8.34
N GLY A 88 -51.16 19.46 9.66
CA GLY A 88 -50.01 19.67 10.55
C GLY A 88 -49.57 21.13 10.66
N VAL A 89 -50.29 22.09 10.06
CA VAL A 89 -49.93 23.51 10.09
C VAL A 89 -50.38 24.12 11.41
N GLU A 90 -49.47 24.81 12.07
CA GLU A 90 -49.74 25.62 13.24
C GLU A 90 -50.45 26.93 12.86
N VAL A 91 -51.55 27.23 13.54
CA VAL A 91 -52.29 28.48 13.33
C VAL A 91 -51.56 29.62 14.03
N ALA A 92 -50.68 30.30 13.29
CA ALA A 92 -49.89 31.43 13.75
C ALA A 92 -50.06 32.65 12.82
N ARG A 93 -49.39 33.75 13.13
CA ARG A 93 -49.23 34.88 12.19
C ARG A 93 -48.30 34.46 11.06
N SER A 94 -48.55 34.92 9.84
CA SER A 94 -47.69 34.72 8.67
C SER A 94 -46.25 35.19 8.89
N LYS A 95 -46.04 36.19 9.77
CA LYS A 95 -44.72 36.70 10.16
C LYS A 95 -43.72 35.61 10.57
N VAL A 96 -44.18 34.49 11.13
CA VAL A 96 -43.29 33.37 11.51
C VAL A 96 -42.51 32.80 10.31
N ARG A 97 -42.99 33.00 9.08
CA ARG A 97 -42.31 32.61 7.83
C ARG A 97 -41.05 33.42 7.51
N ARG A 98 -40.77 34.47 8.29
CA ARG A 98 -39.49 35.21 8.27
C ARG A 98 -38.48 34.70 9.29
N GLU A 99 -38.91 33.88 10.25
CA GLU A 99 -38.12 33.50 11.44
C GLU A 99 -37.85 31.98 11.49
N ARG A 100 -38.80 31.14 11.06
CA ARG A 100 -38.68 29.68 11.12
C ARG A 100 -37.73 29.13 10.06
N MET A 101 -36.70 28.41 10.49
CA MET A 101 -35.76 27.72 9.61
C MET A 101 -36.23 26.30 9.28
N GLY A 102 -35.85 25.81 8.11
CA GLY A 102 -35.92 24.40 7.72
C GLY A 102 -34.53 23.78 7.72
N HIS A 103 -34.44 22.48 7.48
CA HIS A 103 -33.16 21.84 7.19
C HIS A 103 -33.30 20.79 6.08
N ILE A 104 -32.18 20.36 5.53
CA ILE A 104 -32.07 19.23 4.62
C ILE A 104 -31.04 18.28 5.23
N GLU A 105 -31.43 17.02 5.44
CA GLU A 105 -30.51 15.97 5.85
C GLU A 105 -29.77 15.43 4.63
N LEU A 106 -28.45 15.63 4.60
CA LEU A 106 -27.62 15.25 3.47
C LEU A 106 -27.31 13.74 3.53
N ALA A 107 -27.46 13.06 2.40
CA ALA A 107 -27.13 11.63 2.29
C ALA A 107 -25.63 11.34 2.36
N SER A 108 -24.80 12.36 2.16
CA SER A 108 -23.35 12.30 2.32
C SER A 108 -22.89 13.62 2.93
N PRO A 109 -21.90 13.61 3.85
CA PRO A 109 -21.31 14.84 4.38
C PRO A 109 -20.72 15.71 3.27
N VAL A 110 -20.79 17.03 3.45
CA VAL A 110 -20.36 18.03 2.47
C VAL A 110 -19.53 19.10 3.16
N ALA A 111 -18.33 19.40 2.66
CA ALA A 111 -17.47 20.41 3.26
C ALA A 111 -17.99 21.83 2.98
N HIS A 112 -17.93 22.72 3.97
CA HIS A 112 -18.33 24.10 3.75
C HIS A 112 -17.21 24.88 3.01
N ILE A 113 -17.55 25.42 1.83
CA ILE A 113 -16.59 26.05 0.90
C ILE A 113 -15.72 27.18 1.49
N TRP A 114 -16.21 27.94 2.48
CA TRP A 114 -15.43 28.99 3.14
C TRP A 114 -14.20 28.45 3.88
N PHE A 115 -14.29 27.27 4.50
CA PHE A 115 -13.16 26.66 5.20
C PHE A 115 -12.20 25.93 4.26
N VAL A 116 -12.69 25.53 3.09
CA VAL A 116 -11.92 24.88 2.02
C VAL A 116 -11.15 25.90 1.18
N LYS A 117 -11.86 26.83 0.54
CA LYS A 117 -11.33 27.84 -0.41
C LYS A 117 -11.06 29.20 0.26
N GLY A 118 -11.08 29.28 1.58
CA GLY A 118 -10.55 30.41 2.33
C GLY A 118 -9.06 30.61 2.02
N THR A 119 -8.59 31.85 1.98
CA THR A 119 -7.16 32.17 1.88
C THR A 119 -6.66 32.72 3.23
N PRO A 120 -5.95 31.94 4.05
CA PRO A 120 -5.57 30.53 3.89
C PRO A 120 -6.71 29.54 4.22
N SER A 121 -6.61 28.32 3.69
CA SER A 121 -7.61 27.25 3.92
C SER A 121 -7.55 26.82 5.38
N ARG A 122 -8.68 26.86 6.09
CA ARG A 122 -8.72 26.50 7.52
C ARG A 122 -8.61 24.99 7.71
N LEU A 123 -9.32 24.23 6.86
CA LEU A 123 -9.21 22.77 6.83
C LEU A 123 -7.83 22.31 6.36
N GLY A 124 -7.27 22.95 5.34
CA GLY A 124 -5.91 22.64 4.86
C GLY A 124 -4.84 22.90 5.91
N LEU A 125 -4.95 24.00 6.67
CA LEU A 125 -4.03 24.27 7.78
C LEU A 125 -4.18 23.27 8.92
N LEU A 126 -5.41 22.84 9.24
CA LEU A 126 -5.63 21.92 10.35
C LEU A 126 -5.02 20.54 10.06
N LEU A 127 -5.29 19.98 8.88
CA LEU A 127 -4.85 18.63 8.47
C LEU A 127 -3.45 18.59 7.81
N ASP A 128 -2.74 19.72 7.79
CA ASP A 128 -1.47 19.93 7.07
C ASP A 128 -1.48 19.66 5.55
N ILE A 129 -2.66 19.70 4.91
CA ILE A 129 -2.85 19.40 3.50
C ILE A 129 -2.77 20.68 2.64
N SER A 130 -2.14 20.58 1.47
CA SER A 130 -2.18 21.67 0.48
C SER A 130 -3.62 21.92 -0.02
N PRO A 131 -4.01 23.18 -0.34
CA PRO A 131 -5.37 23.46 -0.83
C PRO A 131 -5.74 22.71 -2.12
N ARG A 132 -4.75 22.37 -2.95
CA ARG A 132 -4.95 21.56 -4.18
C ARG A 132 -5.25 20.11 -3.84
N ASN A 133 -4.52 19.52 -2.89
CA ASN A 133 -4.76 18.13 -2.48
C ASN A 133 -6.09 17.99 -1.74
N LEU A 134 -6.44 18.96 -0.90
CA LEU A 134 -7.76 19.01 -0.24
C LEU A 134 -8.91 19.02 -1.26
N GLU A 135 -8.75 19.77 -2.35
CA GLU A 135 -9.70 19.77 -3.46
C GLU A 135 -9.78 18.40 -4.16
N ARG A 136 -8.65 17.74 -4.41
CA ARG A 136 -8.65 16.40 -5.04
C ARG A 136 -9.39 15.36 -4.19
N ILE A 137 -9.31 15.46 -2.86
CA ILE A 137 -10.07 14.59 -1.94
C ILE A 137 -11.57 14.93 -2.00
N LEU A 138 -11.94 16.19 -1.80
CA LEU A 138 -13.34 16.63 -1.69
C LEU A 138 -14.16 16.40 -2.95
N TYR A 139 -13.54 16.48 -4.13
CA TYR A 139 -14.22 16.29 -5.41
C TYR A 139 -13.90 14.94 -6.06
N PHE A 140 -13.57 13.93 -5.25
CA PHE A 140 -13.49 12.51 -5.63
C PHE A 140 -12.47 12.21 -6.74
N ALA A 141 -11.31 12.88 -6.72
CA ALA A 141 -10.21 12.63 -7.66
C ALA A 141 -9.08 11.78 -7.06
N GLN A 142 -8.88 11.81 -5.74
CA GLN A 142 -7.89 10.99 -5.03
C GLN A 142 -8.47 10.49 -3.70
N TYR A 143 -7.99 9.34 -3.24
CA TYR A 143 -8.31 8.82 -1.91
C TYR A 143 -7.41 9.48 -0.87
N ALA A 144 -7.93 9.61 0.35
CA ALA A 144 -7.20 9.99 1.53
C ALA A 144 -7.21 8.83 2.52
N VAL A 145 -6.05 8.48 3.06
CA VAL A 145 -5.92 7.48 4.12
C VAL A 145 -6.53 8.07 5.40
N THR A 146 -7.47 7.35 6.01
CA THR A 146 -8.23 7.80 7.19
C THR A 146 -7.73 7.17 8.48
N SER A 147 -7.30 5.92 8.42
CA SER A 147 -6.72 5.18 9.54
C SER A 147 -5.76 4.12 9.02
N VAL A 148 -4.73 3.85 9.80
CA VAL A 148 -3.81 2.74 9.57
C VAL A 148 -3.75 1.97 10.87
N ASP A 149 -3.97 0.66 10.78
CA ASP A 149 -3.75 -0.25 11.90
C ASP A 149 -2.28 -0.67 11.86
N GLU A 150 -1.50 -0.18 12.82
CA GLU A 150 -0.06 -0.39 12.90
C GLU A 150 0.28 -1.87 13.18
N ASP A 151 -0.58 -2.59 13.90
CA ASP A 151 -0.39 -4.01 14.21
C ASP A 151 -0.67 -4.86 12.97
N ALA A 152 -1.79 -4.60 12.28
CA ALA A 152 -2.09 -5.26 11.02
C ALA A 152 -1.06 -4.91 9.92
N ARG A 153 -0.54 -3.67 9.91
CA ARG A 153 0.54 -3.24 9.00
C ARG A 153 1.83 -4.00 9.25
N SER A 154 2.26 -4.11 10.51
CA SER A 154 3.49 -4.82 10.87
C SER A 154 3.38 -6.32 10.58
N ALA A 155 2.22 -6.93 10.86
CA ALA A 155 1.94 -8.33 10.50
C ALA A 155 1.87 -8.55 8.98
N ALA A 156 1.34 -7.59 8.22
CA ALA A 156 1.34 -7.66 6.76
C ALA A 156 2.76 -7.54 6.19
N LEU A 157 3.58 -6.62 6.71
CA LEU A 157 4.98 -6.48 6.33
C LEU A 157 5.77 -7.75 6.65
N ALA A 158 5.58 -8.34 7.83
CA ALA A 158 6.23 -9.59 8.22
C ALA A 158 5.85 -10.75 7.31
N ARG A 159 4.56 -10.88 6.93
CA ARG A 159 4.11 -11.91 5.98
C ARG A 159 4.78 -11.77 4.61
N VAL A 160 4.89 -10.54 4.11
CA VAL A 160 5.56 -10.29 2.82
C VAL A 160 7.05 -10.58 2.94
N GLN A 161 7.71 -10.19 4.04
CA GLN A 161 9.11 -10.52 4.30
C GLN A 161 9.34 -12.03 4.36
N GLU A 162 8.46 -12.79 5.01
CA GLU A 162 8.55 -14.24 5.09
C GLU A 162 8.34 -14.93 3.73
N GLU A 163 7.38 -14.48 2.92
CA GLU A 163 7.17 -15.00 1.55
C GLU A 163 8.42 -14.77 0.67
N VAL A 164 9.02 -13.61 0.84
CA VAL A 164 10.25 -13.17 0.19
C VAL A 164 11.42 -14.08 0.64
N GLU A 165 11.62 -14.27 1.95
CA GLU A 165 12.64 -15.18 2.51
C GLU A 165 12.49 -16.62 2.03
N ARG A 166 11.26 -17.16 1.95
CA ARG A 166 11.01 -18.53 1.45
C ARG A 166 11.42 -18.70 -0.01
N GLU A 167 11.16 -17.70 -0.86
CA GLU A 167 11.54 -17.78 -2.27
C GLU A 167 13.07 -17.70 -2.47
N VAL A 168 13.79 -16.97 -1.61
CA VAL A 168 15.26 -17.00 -1.57
C VAL A 168 15.76 -18.36 -1.18
N GLU A 169 15.21 -18.91 -0.10
CA GLU A 169 15.62 -20.22 0.38
C GLU A 169 15.43 -21.27 -0.71
N ARG A 170 14.27 -21.28 -1.39
CA ARG A 170 13.96 -22.18 -2.51
C ARG A 170 15.00 -22.12 -3.63
N ARG A 171 15.32 -20.92 -4.13
CA ARG A 171 16.31 -20.75 -5.22
C ARG A 171 17.74 -21.05 -4.75
N SER A 172 18.07 -20.71 -3.51
CA SER A 172 19.37 -21.04 -2.92
C SER A 172 19.55 -22.56 -2.79
N THR A 173 18.49 -23.30 -2.44
CA THR A 173 18.53 -24.77 -2.44
C THR A 173 18.68 -25.35 -3.84
N GLU A 174 17.98 -24.83 -4.86
CA GLU A 174 18.13 -25.31 -6.26
C GLU A 174 19.59 -25.19 -6.74
N VAL A 175 20.23 -24.03 -6.52
CA VAL A 175 21.65 -23.82 -6.88
C VAL A 175 22.58 -24.68 -6.01
N GLY A 176 22.26 -24.86 -4.72
CA GLY A 176 23.02 -25.72 -3.82
C GLY A 176 22.99 -27.19 -4.22
N GLU A 177 21.85 -27.69 -4.70
CA GLU A 177 21.71 -29.06 -5.19
C GLU A 177 22.50 -29.30 -6.48
N GLU A 178 22.48 -28.36 -7.43
CA GLU A 178 23.30 -28.43 -8.65
C GLU A 178 24.80 -28.47 -8.31
N PHE A 179 25.23 -27.66 -7.35
CA PHE A 179 26.61 -27.62 -6.88
C PHE A 179 27.03 -28.95 -6.24
N ALA A 180 26.20 -29.48 -5.33
CA ALA A 180 26.46 -30.74 -4.65
C ALA A 180 26.50 -31.94 -5.62
N ALA A 181 25.66 -31.94 -6.67
CA ALA A 181 25.66 -32.97 -7.69
C ALA A 181 27.00 -33.04 -8.45
N ILE A 182 27.58 -31.87 -8.79
CA ILE A 182 28.84 -31.79 -9.52
C ILE A 182 30.04 -32.14 -8.61
N GLU A 183 30.02 -31.74 -7.34
CA GLU A 183 31.04 -32.19 -6.38
C GLU A 183 31.00 -33.71 -6.17
N ALA A 184 29.81 -34.31 -6.12
CA ALA A 184 29.66 -35.77 -6.04
C ALA A 184 30.19 -36.48 -7.29
N GLU A 185 29.97 -35.92 -8.49
CA GLU A 185 30.52 -36.44 -9.75
C GLU A 185 32.06 -36.38 -9.74
N ARG A 186 32.64 -35.24 -9.33
CA ARG A 186 34.10 -35.08 -9.18
C ARG A 186 34.69 -36.10 -8.22
N ALA A 187 34.07 -36.29 -7.05
CA ALA A 187 34.54 -37.24 -6.05
C ALA A 187 34.54 -38.68 -6.58
N ASN A 188 33.50 -39.07 -7.32
CA ASN A 188 33.43 -40.38 -7.95
C ASN A 188 34.52 -40.56 -9.02
N ASP A 189 34.73 -39.58 -9.89
CA ASP A 189 35.77 -39.63 -10.92
C ASP A 189 37.18 -39.74 -10.31
N LEU A 190 37.49 -38.97 -9.26
CA LEU A 190 38.78 -39.06 -8.58
C LEU A 190 38.99 -40.44 -7.92
N ALA A 191 37.92 -41.01 -7.34
CA ALA A 191 37.97 -42.36 -6.80
C ALA A 191 38.24 -43.43 -7.89
N THR A 192 37.75 -43.23 -9.13
CA THR A 192 38.08 -44.14 -10.24
C THR A 192 39.57 -44.07 -10.62
N VAL A 193 40.16 -42.88 -10.67
CA VAL A 193 41.59 -42.71 -10.95
C VAL A 193 42.46 -43.36 -9.87
N GLU A 194 42.05 -43.25 -8.59
CA GLU A 194 42.70 -43.95 -7.48
C GLU A 194 42.63 -45.48 -7.61
N SER A 195 41.46 -46.01 -8.00
CA SER A 195 41.28 -47.44 -8.23
C SER A 195 42.14 -47.94 -9.40
N ASP A 196 42.26 -47.16 -10.47
CA ASP A 196 43.07 -47.51 -11.64
C ASP A 196 44.58 -47.53 -11.31
N LEU A 197 45.05 -46.58 -10.50
CA LEU A 197 46.42 -46.57 -9.99
C LEU A 197 46.71 -47.82 -9.15
N ALA A 198 45.83 -48.13 -8.19
CA ALA A 198 45.98 -49.32 -7.35
C ALA A 198 46.00 -50.62 -8.18
N ALA A 199 45.17 -50.69 -9.23
CA ALA A 199 45.16 -51.83 -10.15
C ALA A 199 46.44 -51.92 -10.98
N ALA A 200 47.00 -50.80 -11.43
CA ALA A 200 48.26 -50.77 -12.18
C ALA A 200 49.46 -51.17 -11.31
N GLU A 201 49.52 -50.70 -10.06
CA GLU A 201 50.54 -51.11 -9.09
C GLU A 201 50.49 -52.61 -8.79
N GLN A 202 49.28 -53.15 -8.59
CA GLN A 202 49.08 -54.59 -8.38
C GLN A 202 49.50 -55.42 -9.59
N ARG A 203 49.25 -54.95 -10.81
CA ARG A 203 49.73 -55.61 -12.04
C ARG A 203 51.26 -55.61 -12.12
N ALA A 204 51.90 -54.49 -11.79
CA ALA A 204 53.35 -54.39 -11.76
C ALA A 204 53.98 -55.32 -10.70
N ASP A 205 53.35 -55.46 -9.54
CA ASP A 205 53.77 -56.42 -8.51
C ASP A 205 53.57 -57.88 -8.97
N ALA A 206 52.43 -58.21 -9.57
CA ALA A 206 52.16 -59.56 -10.09
C ALA A 206 53.12 -59.95 -11.23
N ASP A 207 53.42 -59.02 -12.15
CA ASP A 207 54.39 -59.24 -13.23
C ASP A 207 55.81 -59.45 -12.69
N PHE A 208 56.19 -58.71 -11.64
CA PHE A 208 57.46 -58.90 -10.94
C PHE A 208 57.53 -60.29 -10.31
N ASP A 209 56.51 -60.68 -9.54
CA ASP A 209 56.45 -61.98 -8.86
C ASP A 209 56.54 -63.13 -9.87
N SER A 210 55.81 -63.03 -11.00
CA SER A 210 55.87 -64.03 -12.08
C SER A 210 57.27 -64.14 -12.68
N ARG A 211 57.94 -63.01 -12.98
CA ARG A 211 59.28 -63.01 -13.58
C ARG A 211 60.35 -63.54 -12.63
N VAL A 212 60.24 -63.22 -11.33
CA VAL A 212 61.13 -63.75 -10.29
C VAL A 212 60.91 -65.25 -10.12
N GLU A 213 59.66 -65.72 -10.12
CA GLU A 213 59.35 -67.15 -10.03
C GLU A 213 59.92 -67.93 -11.24
N ASP A 214 59.77 -67.41 -12.45
CA ASP A 214 60.31 -68.00 -13.67
C ASP A 214 61.84 -68.01 -13.67
N LEU A 215 62.48 -66.93 -13.21
CA LEU A 215 63.94 -66.85 -13.05
C LEU A 215 64.46 -67.85 -12.01
N MET A 216 63.77 -67.98 -10.87
CA MET A 216 64.15 -68.93 -9.82
C MET A 216 63.96 -70.39 -10.28
N LYS A 217 62.93 -70.69 -11.07
CA LYS A 217 62.77 -72.01 -11.73
C LYS A 217 63.92 -72.27 -12.71
N ALA A 218 64.28 -71.30 -13.54
CA ALA A 218 65.39 -71.42 -14.49
C ALA A 218 66.76 -71.57 -13.81
N ALA A 219 67.02 -70.78 -12.77
CA ALA A 219 68.25 -70.83 -11.98
C ALA A 219 68.40 -72.18 -11.25
N ARG A 220 67.33 -72.70 -10.64
CA ARG A 220 67.32 -74.03 -10.01
C ARG A 220 67.55 -75.16 -11.02
N ALA A 221 66.92 -75.10 -12.19
CA ALA A 221 67.14 -76.08 -13.25
C ALA A 221 68.60 -76.06 -13.76
N LEU A 222 69.18 -74.86 -13.92
CA LEU A 222 70.56 -74.68 -14.34
C LEU A 222 71.56 -75.14 -13.28
N GLU A 223 71.29 -74.90 -12.00
CA GLU A 223 72.07 -75.45 -10.88
C GLU A 223 72.04 -76.98 -10.85
N GLU A 224 70.87 -77.61 -11.03
CA GLU A 224 70.76 -79.06 -11.09
C GLU A 224 71.53 -79.65 -12.28
N ASP A 225 71.48 -78.99 -13.44
CA ASP A 225 72.20 -79.42 -14.63
C ASP A 225 73.72 -79.28 -14.51
N LEU A 226 74.19 -78.21 -13.85
CA LEU A 226 75.62 -78.03 -13.53
C LEU A 226 76.10 -79.05 -12.49
N LYS A 227 75.27 -79.41 -11.49
CA LYS A 227 75.55 -80.49 -10.53
C LYS A 227 75.59 -81.87 -11.19
N LYS A 228 74.77 -82.14 -12.22
CA LYS A 228 74.77 -83.41 -12.96
C LYS A 228 75.96 -83.58 -13.91
N GLN A 229 76.60 -82.50 -14.36
CA GLN A 229 77.75 -82.53 -15.30
C GLN A 229 79.13 -82.23 -14.67
N MET A 230 79.23 -82.29 -13.34
CA MET A 230 80.49 -82.07 -12.59
C MET A 230 81.66 -82.90 -13.14
N GLY A 231 82.79 -82.25 -13.39
CA GLY A 231 84.04 -82.88 -13.85
C GLY A 231 84.11 -83.22 -15.35
N LYS A 232 83.14 -82.79 -16.18
CA LYS A 232 83.15 -82.98 -17.64
C LYS A 232 83.32 -81.63 -18.37
N THR A 233 83.85 -81.68 -19.59
CA THR A 233 83.95 -80.49 -20.47
C THR A 233 82.56 -80.09 -20.98
N ALA A 234 82.24 -78.80 -20.85
CA ALA A 234 80.93 -78.27 -21.22
C ALA A 234 80.67 -78.44 -22.73
N ARG A 235 79.63 -79.21 -23.09
CA ARG A 235 79.27 -79.50 -24.50
C ARG A 235 78.52 -78.36 -25.19
N LYS A 236 77.89 -77.48 -24.41
CA LYS A 236 77.13 -76.30 -24.83
C LYS A 236 77.38 -75.18 -23.82
N ASN A 237 77.10 -73.94 -24.22
CA ASN A 237 77.11 -72.81 -23.29
C ASN A 237 75.99 -73.01 -22.27
N PHE A 238 76.33 -72.97 -20.99
CA PHE A 238 75.34 -72.89 -19.92
C PHE A 238 75.07 -71.40 -19.69
N SER A 239 73.91 -70.93 -20.13
CA SER A 239 73.51 -69.54 -19.95
C SER A 239 72.25 -69.43 -19.09
N LEU A 240 72.23 -68.45 -18.20
CA LEU A 240 71.02 -67.99 -17.55
C LEU A 240 70.49 -66.84 -18.40
N GLN A 241 69.41 -67.10 -19.14
CA GLN A 241 68.95 -66.23 -20.23
C GLN A 241 70.11 -65.96 -21.22
N ASP A 242 70.59 -64.73 -21.29
CA ASP A 242 71.62 -64.26 -22.23
C ASP A 242 73.04 -64.21 -21.65
N ARG A 243 73.21 -64.55 -20.37
CA ARG A 243 74.53 -64.55 -19.72
C ARG A 243 75.13 -65.94 -19.67
N VAL A 244 76.25 -66.12 -20.37
CA VAL A 244 77.03 -67.36 -20.37
C VAL A 244 77.79 -67.50 -19.06
N ILE A 245 77.41 -68.49 -18.26
CA ILE A 245 78.04 -68.81 -16.96
C ILE A 245 79.20 -69.79 -17.16
N VAL A 246 79.07 -70.72 -18.12
CA VAL A 246 80.14 -71.63 -18.53
C VAL A 246 80.20 -71.71 -20.05
N GLU A 247 81.36 -71.37 -20.62
CA GLU A 247 81.61 -71.45 -22.08
C GLU A 247 81.83 -72.89 -22.55
N LYS A 248 81.42 -73.17 -23.79
CA LYS A 248 81.61 -74.45 -24.46
C LYS A 248 83.10 -74.82 -24.52
N GLY A 249 83.48 -75.88 -23.82
CA GLY A 249 84.86 -76.40 -23.75
C GLY A 249 85.56 -76.20 -22.41
N ALA A 250 85.02 -75.38 -21.49
CA ALA A 250 85.58 -75.18 -20.16
C ALA A 250 85.25 -76.36 -19.20
N MET A 251 86.12 -76.63 -18.21
CA MET A 251 85.83 -77.59 -17.13
C MET A 251 84.88 -76.98 -16.10
N ILE A 252 83.87 -77.74 -15.69
CA ILE A 252 82.89 -77.31 -14.68
C ILE A 252 83.49 -77.50 -13.27
N GLU A 253 83.92 -76.41 -12.65
CA GLU A 253 84.47 -76.36 -11.28
C GLU A 253 83.38 -76.27 -10.20
N PRO A 254 83.66 -76.67 -8.93
CA PRO A 254 82.70 -76.60 -7.82
C PRO A 254 82.20 -75.19 -7.51
N GLU A 255 83.00 -74.16 -7.78
CA GLU A 255 82.64 -72.74 -7.60
C GLU A 255 81.70 -72.20 -8.70
N ALA A 256 81.42 -72.97 -9.76
CA ALA A 256 80.52 -72.55 -10.83
C ALA A 256 79.06 -72.37 -10.33
N ALA A 257 78.66 -73.08 -9.27
CA ALA A 257 77.35 -72.92 -8.64
C ALA A 257 77.26 -71.67 -7.75
N SER A 258 78.35 -71.25 -7.09
CA SER A 258 78.39 -69.98 -6.35
C SER A 258 78.38 -68.76 -7.27
N ARG A 259 78.93 -68.89 -8.50
CA ARG A 259 78.89 -67.84 -9.54
C ARG A 259 77.50 -67.62 -10.16
N LEU A 260 76.50 -68.43 -9.80
CA LEU A 260 75.10 -68.21 -10.18
C LEU A 260 74.37 -67.21 -9.28
N GLY A 261 74.87 -66.98 -8.06
CA GLY A 261 74.25 -66.03 -7.13
C GLY A 261 74.25 -64.60 -7.64
N ASP A 262 75.43 -64.09 -8.05
CA ASP A 262 75.60 -62.70 -8.49
C ASP A 262 74.78 -62.36 -9.75
N PRO A 263 74.78 -63.20 -10.83
CA PRO A 263 73.96 -62.95 -12.01
C PRO A 263 72.46 -63.01 -11.72
N THR A 264 72.03 -63.87 -10.78
CA THR A 264 70.62 -63.98 -10.40
C THR A 264 70.18 -62.76 -9.58
N GLN A 265 71.02 -62.28 -8.66
CA GLN A 265 70.78 -61.04 -7.91
C GLN A 265 70.75 -59.81 -8.82
N GLU A 266 71.65 -59.72 -9.81
CA GLU A 266 71.62 -58.64 -10.80
C GLU A 266 70.36 -58.68 -11.68
N LEU A 267 69.88 -59.87 -12.07
CA LEU A 267 68.64 -60.00 -12.82
C LEU A 267 67.41 -59.65 -11.98
N ILE A 268 67.37 -60.05 -10.71
CA ILE A 268 66.32 -59.63 -9.76
C ILE A 268 66.36 -58.11 -9.58
N ALA A 269 67.53 -57.50 -9.41
CA ALA A 269 67.68 -56.05 -9.32
C ALA A 269 67.17 -55.34 -10.59
N SER A 270 67.42 -55.90 -11.78
CA SER A 270 66.89 -55.33 -13.04
C SER A 270 65.37 -55.48 -13.18
N PHE A 271 64.77 -56.53 -12.60
CA PHE A 271 63.32 -56.67 -12.49
C PHE A 271 62.72 -55.75 -11.43
N GLU A 272 63.39 -55.52 -10.31
CA GLU A 272 63.00 -54.52 -9.31
C GLU A 272 63.03 -53.11 -9.90
N GLU A 273 64.06 -52.77 -10.69
CA GLU A 273 64.13 -51.51 -11.41
C GLU A 273 63.01 -51.38 -12.46
N SER A 274 62.69 -52.48 -13.16
CA SER A 274 61.55 -52.52 -14.10
C SER A 274 60.21 -52.33 -13.40
N ARG A 275 60.03 -52.93 -12.20
CA ARG A 275 58.83 -52.76 -11.36
C ARG A 275 58.72 -51.33 -10.85
N ALA A 276 59.83 -50.76 -10.38
CA ALA A 276 59.89 -49.39 -9.90
C ALA A 276 59.51 -48.41 -11.01
N ARG A 277 60.09 -48.57 -12.22
CA ARG A 277 59.73 -47.76 -13.39
C ARG A 277 58.26 -47.92 -13.78
N ALA A 278 57.72 -49.14 -13.79
CA ALA A 278 56.31 -49.37 -14.12
C ALA A 278 55.35 -48.72 -13.12
N LYS A 279 55.68 -48.72 -11.82
CA LYS A 279 54.91 -48.02 -10.78
C LYS A 279 55.03 -46.51 -10.89
N GLU A 280 56.23 -46.01 -11.19
CA GLU A 280 56.49 -44.58 -11.41
C GLU A 280 55.72 -44.05 -12.63
N ASP A 281 55.74 -44.79 -13.75
CA ASP A 281 54.96 -44.48 -14.95
C ASP A 281 53.45 -44.49 -14.67
N ALA A 282 52.96 -45.48 -13.91
CA ALA A 282 51.55 -45.54 -13.50
C ALA A 282 51.16 -44.37 -12.58
N ALA A 283 52.04 -43.98 -11.65
CA ALA A 283 51.84 -42.84 -10.77
C ALA A 283 51.78 -41.52 -11.55
N LEU A 284 52.70 -41.31 -12.49
CA LEU A 284 52.72 -40.14 -13.38
C LEU A 284 51.45 -40.05 -14.24
N LEU A 285 50.99 -41.18 -14.79
CA LEU A 285 49.74 -41.23 -15.57
C LEU A 285 48.51 -40.95 -14.70
N ALA A 286 48.47 -41.45 -13.47
CA ALA A 286 47.38 -41.19 -12.53
C ALA A 286 47.38 -39.73 -12.05
N GLU A 287 48.55 -39.14 -11.79
CA GLU A 287 48.70 -37.72 -11.45
C GLU A 287 48.22 -36.82 -12.60
N ALA A 288 48.66 -37.09 -13.82
CA ALA A 288 48.18 -36.36 -15.01
C ALA A 288 46.66 -36.51 -15.22
N ALA A 289 46.10 -37.69 -14.98
CA ALA A 289 44.66 -37.94 -15.08
C ALA A 289 43.86 -37.21 -13.97
N ARG A 290 44.38 -37.16 -12.73
CA ARG A 290 43.79 -36.36 -11.66
C ARG A 290 43.81 -34.88 -12.00
N ASP A 291 44.95 -34.34 -12.41
CA ASP A 291 45.10 -32.93 -12.78
C ASP A 291 44.16 -32.55 -13.93
N GLN A 292 44.02 -33.41 -14.94
CA GLN A 292 43.10 -33.20 -16.05
C GLN A 292 41.64 -33.17 -15.58
N ARG A 293 41.26 -34.10 -14.67
CA ARG A 293 39.91 -34.15 -14.10
C ARG A 293 39.65 -32.96 -13.20
N ASP A 294 40.60 -32.59 -12.35
CA ASP A 294 40.50 -31.41 -11.49
C ASP A 294 40.37 -30.15 -12.32
N GLN A 295 41.16 -29.94 -13.38
CA GLN A 295 40.97 -28.79 -14.29
C GLN A 295 39.59 -28.81 -14.99
N GLN A 296 39.12 -29.99 -15.39
CA GLN A 296 37.80 -30.13 -16.02
C GLN A 296 36.68 -29.77 -15.04
N TYR A 297 36.74 -30.27 -13.80
CA TYR A 297 35.74 -29.97 -12.78
C TYR A 297 35.87 -28.56 -12.25
N ASP A 298 37.07 -28.03 -12.06
CA ASP A 298 37.31 -26.63 -11.68
C ASP A 298 36.77 -25.68 -12.75
N SER A 299 36.93 -25.99 -14.05
CA SER A 299 36.32 -25.17 -15.11
C SER A 299 34.79 -25.16 -15.09
N LYS A 300 34.15 -26.19 -14.52
CA LYS A 300 32.70 -26.29 -14.32
C LYS A 300 32.27 -25.71 -12.97
N LEU A 301 33.07 -25.91 -11.92
CA LEU A 301 32.82 -25.53 -10.54
C LEU A 301 33.11 -24.06 -10.29
N LEU A 302 34.19 -23.48 -10.83
CA LEU A 302 34.47 -22.04 -10.67
C LEU A 302 33.30 -21.15 -11.10
N PRO A 303 32.70 -21.28 -12.29
CA PRO A 303 31.55 -20.46 -12.67
C PRO A 303 30.30 -20.77 -11.83
N LEU A 304 30.20 -21.97 -11.23
CA LEU A 304 29.12 -22.32 -10.31
C LEU A 304 29.37 -21.85 -8.88
N GLN A 305 30.61 -21.79 -8.41
CA GLN A 305 31.02 -21.18 -7.15
C GLN A 305 30.89 -19.67 -7.23
N GLU A 306 31.33 -19.05 -8.32
CA GLU A 306 31.08 -17.65 -8.60
C GLU A 306 29.58 -17.38 -8.69
N LYS A 307 28.79 -18.29 -9.28
CA LYS A 307 27.33 -18.20 -9.21
C LYS A 307 26.76 -18.48 -7.83
N ARG A 308 27.34 -19.31 -6.96
CA ARG A 308 26.82 -19.62 -5.62
C ARG A 308 27.15 -18.50 -4.61
N ASP A 309 28.40 -18.08 -4.60
CA ASP A 309 28.93 -16.99 -3.78
C ASP A 309 28.42 -15.65 -4.32
N GLY A 310 28.31 -15.56 -5.65
CA GLY A 310 27.59 -14.52 -6.35
C GLY A 310 26.09 -14.62 -6.15
N VAL A 311 25.46 -15.78 -5.96
CA VAL A 311 24.01 -15.91 -5.73
C VAL A 311 23.59 -15.17 -4.48
N SER A 312 24.40 -15.08 -3.42
CA SER A 312 24.04 -14.19 -2.30
C SER A 312 24.04 -12.71 -2.70
N GLN A 313 24.89 -12.28 -3.64
CA GLN A 313 24.98 -10.89 -4.13
C GLN A 313 24.08 -10.61 -5.36
N GLU A 314 23.84 -11.58 -6.22
CA GLU A 314 22.98 -11.60 -7.40
C GLU A 314 21.55 -11.86 -6.99
N VAL A 315 21.26 -12.74 -6.03
CA VAL A 315 19.93 -12.80 -5.39
C VAL A 315 19.69 -11.51 -4.62
N ALA A 316 20.69 -10.88 -3.98
CA ALA A 316 20.52 -9.55 -3.37
C ALA A 316 20.31 -8.42 -4.40
N ALA A 317 21.00 -8.45 -5.55
CA ALA A 317 20.90 -7.44 -6.61
C ALA A 317 19.68 -7.67 -7.54
N GLU A 318 19.35 -8.92 -7.86
CA GLU A 318 18.07 -9.35 -8.42
C GLU A 318 16.95 -9.16 -7.41
N TYR A 319 17.21 -9.21 -6.10
CA TYR A 319 16.26 -8.74 -5.09
C TYR A 319 16.00 -7.26 -5.27
N GLU A 320 17.02 -6.41 -5.34
CA GLU A 320 16.83 -4.99 -5.65
C GLU A 320 16.07 -4.80 -6.98
N HIS A 321 16.31 -5.66 -7.97
CA HIS A 321 15.62 -5.64 -9.26
C HIS A 321 14.15 -6.15 -9.19
N PHE A 322 13.87 -7.21 -8.46
CA PHE A 322 12.55 -7.81 -8.22
C PHE A 322 11.72 -6.94 -7.27
N LEU A 323 12.39 -6.24 -6.35
CA LEU A 323 11.83 -5.17 -5.53
C LEU A 323 11.28 -4.06 -6.46
N HIS A 324 11.99 -3.67 -7.51
CA HIS A 324 11.47 -2.71 -8.50
C HIS A 324 10.30 -3.24 -9.36
N GLY A 325 10.13 -4.56 -9.45
CA GLY A 325 9.13 -5.25 -10.26
C GLY A 325 7.71 -5.08 -9.76
N ASP A 326 7.23 -5.89 -8.80
CA ASP A 326 5.83 -5.84 -8.34
C ASP A 326 5.66 -6.00 -6.83
N VAL A 327 6.64 -6.58 -6.12
CA VAL A 327 6.55 -6.83 -4.66
C VAL A 327 7.01 -5.61 -3.85
N ALA A 328 8.13 -4.94 -4.17
CA ALA A 328 8.49 -3.72 -3.41
C ALA A 328 7.67 -2.49 -3.77
N ARG A 329 7.06 -2.42 -4.97
CA ARG A 329 6.01 -1.42 -5.19
C ARG A 329 4.87 -1.57 -4.17
N GLY A 330 4.57 -2.80 -3.76
CA GLY A 330 3.65 -3.11 -2.66
C GLY A 330 4.21 -2.79 -1.27
N MET A 331 5.46 -3.19 -0.98
CA MET A 331 6.10 -2.96 0.33
C MET A 331 6.39 -1.48 0.61
N ALA A 332 7.05 -0.78 -0.31
CA ALA A 332 7.26 0.67 -0.22
C ALA A 332 5.91 1.40 -0.15
N GLY A 333 4.90 0.83 -0.81
CA GLY A 333 3.53 1.32 -0.80
C GLY A 333 2.91 1.39 0.59
N ILE A 334 3.03 0.32 1.39
CA ILE A 334 2.46 0.20 2.73
C ILE A 334 3.38 0.76 3.83
N GLU A 335 4.70 0.71 3.67
CA GLU A 335 5.66 1.31 4.60
C GLU A 335 5.50 2.84 4.67
N ASP A 336 5.17 3.46 3.53
CA ASP A 336 4.82 4.87 3.45
C ASP A 336 3.53 5.22 4.22
N LEU A 337 2.62 4.26 4.43
CA LEU A 337 1.33 4.50 5.06
C LEU A 337 1.48 4.69 6.56
N ARG A 338 1.10 5.89 7.01
CA ARG A 338 1.06 6.26 8.42
C ARG A 338 -0.33 6.72 8.79
N ASP A 339 -0.72 6.49 10.03
CA ASP A 339 -1.98 7.04 10.53
C ASP A 339 -1.95 8.59 10.43
N PRO A 340 -2.97 9.21 9.80
CA PRO A 340 -2.96 10.65 9.51
C PRO A 340 -2.96 11.52 10.78
N VAL A 341 -3.51 11.03 11.89
CA VAL A 341 -3.54 11.73 13.17
C VAL A 341 -2.21 11.58 13.89
N ALA A 342 -1.66 10.36 13.90
CA ALA A 342 -0.37 10.09 14.52
C ALA A 342 0.76 10.85 13.83
N ALA A 343 0.81 10.82 12.49
CA ALA A 343 1.85 11.45 11.67
C ALA A 343 1.59 12.93 11.33
N ASP A 344 0.46 13.52 11.73
CA ASP A 344 0.05 14.89 11.41
C ASP A 344 0.10 15.23 9.92
N SER A 345 -0.16 14.25 9.06
CA SER A 345 -0.12 14.41 7.61
C SER A 345 -1.03 13.40 6.93
N VAL A 346 -1.89 13.88 6.04
CA VAL A 346 -2.81 13.01 5.29
C VAL A 346 -2.14 12.57 3.98
N ILE A 347 -2.01 11.27 3.80
CA ILE A 347 -1.47 10.65 2.61
C ILE A 347 -2.59 10.51 1.57
N LEU A 348 -2.28 10.87 0.32
CA LEU A 348 -3.20 10.74 -0.82
C LEU A 348 -2.79 9.58 -1.71
N LEU A 349 -3.78 8.79 -2.12
CA LEU A 349 -3.59 7.66 -3.04
C LEU A 349 -4.30 7.91 -4.37
N THR A 350 -3.64 7.54 -5.47
CA THR A 350 -4.28 7.45 -6.79
C THR A 350 -5.20 6.23 -6.83
N GLU A 351 -6.08 6.15 -7.84
CA GLU A 351 -6.99 5.02 -7.96
C GLU A 351 -6.28 3.69 -8.18
N SER A 352 -5.23 3.67 -9.00
CA SER A 352 -4.40 2.47 -9.20
C SER A 352 -3.74 2.03 -7.90
N ARG A 353 -3.03 2.95 -7.22
CA ARG A 353 -2.31 2.64 -5.97
C ARG A 353 -3.27 2.22 -4.84
N TYR A 354 -4.46 2.82 -4.76
CA TYR A 354 -5.47 2.39 -3.79
C TYR A 354 -5.91 0.95 -4.05
N ARG A 355 -6.22 0.58 -5.30
CA ARG A 355 -6.63 -0.79 -5.63
C ARG A 355 -5.53 -1.79 -5.34
N GLU A 356 -4.31 -1.51 -5.80
CA GLU A 356 -3.13 -2.36 -5.55
C GLU A 356 -2.91 -2.61 -4.05
N LEU A 357 -2.99 -1.55 -3.23
CA LEU A 357 -2.83 -1.67 -1.78
C LEU A 357 -4.03 -2.33 -1.11
N ASN A 358 -5.25 -2.07 -1.55
CA ASN A 358 -6.46 -2.65 -0.97
C ASN A 358 -6.58 -4.15 -1.27
N ASP A 359 -6.17 -4.58 -2.46
CA ASP A 359 -6.21 -5.99 -2.87
C ASP A 359 -5.21 -6.84 -2.07
N ARG A 360 -4.08 -6.25 -1.66
CA ARG A 360 -3.02 -6.94 -0.89
C ARG A 360 -3.12 -6.74 0.62
N PHE A 361 -3.60 -5.57 1.06
CA PHE A 361 -3.50 -5.08 2.44
C PHE A 361 -4.78 -4.40 2.94
N GLY A 362 -5.95 -4.79 2.43
CA GLY A 362 -7.24 -4.16 2.76
C GLY A 362 -7.55 -4.09 4.27
N ASP A 363 -7.01 -5.01 5.07
CA ASP A 363 -7.22 -5.00 6.52
C ASP A 363 -6.30 -4.02 7.27
N ALA A 364 -5.17 -3.62 6.67
CA ALA A 364 -4.15 -2.82 7.35
C ALA A 364 -4.43 -1.30 7.33
N PHE A 365 -5.20 -0.81 6.37
CA PHE A 365 -5.51 0.61 6.26
C PHE A 365 -6.90 0.84 5.71
N HIS A 366 -7.50 1.97 6.11
CA HIS A 366 -8.74 2.45 5.54
C HIS A 366 -8.45 3.74 4.78
N ALA A 367 -8.97 3.86 3.56
CA ALA A 367 -8.92 5.09 2.79
C ALA A 367 -10.28 5.41 2.18
N GLY A 368 -10.60 6.69 2.11
CA GLY A 368 -11.87 7.18 1.59
C GLY A 368 -11.71 8.40 0.69
N MET A 369 -12.81 8.83 0.08
CA MET A 369 -12.87 10.07 -0.69
C MET A 369 -13.90 11.04 -0.11
N GLY A 370 -13.87 12.29 -0.59
CA GLY A 370 -14.88 13.28 -0.26
C GLY A 370 -14.75 13.85 1.14
N ALA A 371 -15.78 14.57 1.58
CA ALA A 371 -15.83 15.12 2.93
C ALA A 371 -16.03 14.04 4.00
N GLU A 372 -16.50 12.85 3.63
CA GLU A 372 -16.64 11.69 4.51
C GLU A 372 -15.27 11.16 5.00
N ALA A 373 -14.27 11.10 4.13
CA ALA A 373 -12.92 10.74 4.56
C ALA A 373 -12.35 11.79 5.54
N LEU A 374 -12.63 13.07 5.29
CA LEU A 374 -12.13 14.15 6.15
C LEU A 374 -12.83 14.18 7.50
N ILE A 375 -14.14 13.91 7.59
CA ILE A 375 -14.83 13.89 8.88
C ILE A 375 -14.27 12.77 9.77
N ASN A 376 -14.01 11.59 9.20
CA ASN A 376 -13.40 10.46 9.93
C ASN A 376 -12.02 10.81 10.50
N VAL A 377 -11.21 11.58 9.78
CA VAL A 377 -9.92 12.07 10.30
C VAL A 377 -10.15 13.15 11.35
N LEU A 378 -10.99 14.14 11.07
CA LEU A 378 -11.23 15.31 11.94
C LEU A 378 -11.82 14.94 13.30
N ASP A 379 -12.67 13.92 13.37
CA ASP A 379 -13.27 13.44 14.63
C ASP A 379 -12.25 12.75 15.54
N ARG A 380 -11.14 12.24 14.97
CA ARG A 380 -10.03 11.63 15.72
C ARG A 380 -8.94 12.63 16.13
N VAL A 381 -8.98 13.87 15.63
CA VAL A 381 -7.97 14.89 15.95
C VAL A 381 -8.19 15.43 17.36
N ASP A 382 -7.23 15.19 18.24
CA ASP A 382 -7.15 15.86 19.54
C ASP A 382 -6.43 17.22 19.40
N LEU A 383 -7.16 18.30 19.70
CA LEU A 383 -6.65 19.67 19.61
C LEU A 383 -5.57 19.98 20.65
N GLU A 384 -5.56 19.33 21.82
CA GLU A 384 -4.55 19.54 22.86
C GLU A 384 -3.23 18.90 22.46
N VAL A 385 -3.26 17.64 22.01
CA VAL A 385 -2.07 16.93 21.51
C VAL A 385 -1.48 17.67 20.31
N LEU A 386 -2.32 18.12 19.38
CA LEU A 386 -1.86 18.87 18.20
C LEU A 386 -1.24 20.23 18.58
N ARG A 387 -1.78 20.90 19.61
CA ARG A 387 -1.21 22.15 20.13
C ARG A 387 0.20 21.93 20.66
N GLU A 388 0.40 20.93 21.53
CA GLU A 388 1.72 20.65 22.10
C GLU A 388 2.74 20.27 21.02
N ARG A 389 2.34 19.44 20.05
CA ARG A 389 3.16 19.09 18.88
C ARG A 389 3.60 20.34 18.09
N LEU A 390 2.66 21.24 17.79
CA LEU A 390 2.95 22.46 17.02
C LEU A 390 3.84 23.45 17.80
N LEU A 391 3.69 23.53 19.14
CA LEU A 391 4.59 24.32 19.98
C LEU A 391 6.02 23.78 19.94
N GLY A 392 6.18 22.46 20.05
CA GLY A 392 7.48 21.79 19.89
C GLY A 392 8.10 22.03 18.50
N GLU A 393 7.30 21.99 17.44
CA GLU A 393 7.76 22.29 16.07
C GLU A 393 8.20 23.76 15.92
N ILE A 394 7.50 24.71 16.54
CA ILE A 394 7.85 26.14 16.50
C ILE A 394 9.18 26.42 17.21
N GLN A 395 9.51 25.66 18.26
CA GLN A 395 10.76 25.81 19.01
C GLN A 395 11.94 25.14 18.29
N SER A 396 11.72 23.95 17.71
CA SER A 396 12.78 23.18 17.03
C SER A 396 13.08 23.64 15.61
N SER A 397 12.08 24.16 14.89
CA SER A 397 12.21 24.51 13.48
C SER A 397 12.39 26.02 13.26
N SER A 398 13.13 26.39 12.22
CA SER A 398 13.34 27.79 11.81
C SER A 398 12.76 28.08 10.42
N GLY A 399 12.74 29.37 10.02
CA GLY A 399 12.35 29.77 8.66
C GLY A 399 10.88 29.51 8.28
N GLN A 400 10.66 28.87 7.13
CA GLN A 400 9.33 28.66 6.55
C GLN A 400 8.48 27.65 7.33
N ARG A 401 9.12 26.61 7.89
CA ARG A 401 8.46 25.57 8.69
C ARG A 401 7.85 26.17 9.96
N ARG A 402 8.61 27.00 10.69
CA ARG A 402 8.12 27.77 11.84
C ARG A 402 6.92 28.66 11.49
N LYS A 403 6.98 29.39 10.37
CA LYS A 403 5.86 30.25 9.90
C LYS A 403 4.60 29.43 9.60
N LYS A 404 4.73 28.23 9.02
CA LYS A 404 3.60 27.31 8.76
C LYS A 404 3.00 26.85 10.09
N ALA A 405 3.82 26.31 10.99
CA ALA A 405 3.40 25.84 12.30
C ALA A 405 2.70 26.94 13.13
N THR A 406 3.21 28.18 13.13
CA THR A 406 2.54 29.32 13.79
C THR A 406 1.14 29.61 13.21
N LYS A 407 0.98 29.55 11.88
CA LYS A 407 -0.34 29.75 11.25
C LYS A 407 -1.31 28.62 11.58
N ARG A 408 -0.82 27.37 11.65
CA ARG A 408 -1.61 26.20 12.06
C ARG A 408 -2.05 26.32 13.51
N LEU A 409 -1.11 26.60 14.42
CA LEU A 409 -1.37 26.78 15.84
C LEU A 409 -2.44 27.84 16.11
N ARG A 410 -2.44 28.94 15.35
CA ARG A 410 -3.49 29.97 15.47
C ARG A 410 -4.90 29.43 15.19
N VAL A 411 -5.06 28.49 14.26
CA VAL A 411 -6.36 27.87 13.96
C VAL A 411 -6.73 26.88 15.07
N VAL A 412 -5.79 26.07 15.53
CA VAL A 412 -5.98 25.11 16.63
C VAL A 412 -6.38 25.82 17.92
N GLU A 413 -5.68 26.88 18.31
CA GLU A 413 -6.03 27.69 19.48
C GLU A 413 -7.40 28.35 19.35
N ALA A 414 -7.77 28.82 18.16
CA ALA A 414 -9.07 29.43 17.94
C ALA A 414 -10.20 28.41 18.16
N LEU A 415 -10.05 27.17 17.67
CA LEU A 415 -11.02 26.09 17.89
C LEU A 415 -11.09 25.70 19.38
N ARG A 416 -9.93 25.51 20.02
CA ARG A 416 -9.83 25.18 21.45
C ARG A 416 -10.48 26.23 22.35
N LYS A 417 -10.14 27.51 22.16
CA LYS A 417 -10.69 28.64 22.97
C LYS A 417 -12.18 28.83 22.75
N SER A 418 -12.69 28.51 21.56
CA SER A 418 -14.11 28.69 21.23
C SER A 418 -14.98 27.47 21.55
N GLY A 419 -14.38 26.33 21.91
CA GLY A 419 -15.09 25.06 22.11
C GLY A 419 -15.71 24.49 20.83
N ASN A 420 -15.32 24.99 19.66
CA ASN A 420 -15.84 24.51 18.39
C ASN A 420 -15.09 23.23 17.97
N LYS A 421 -15.84 22.19 17.58
CA LYS A 421 -15.23 20.98 17.02
C LYS A 421 -14.84 21.21 15.55
N PRO A 422 -13.70 20.67 15.08
CA PRO A 422 -13.30 20.76 13.68
C PRO A 422 -14.32 20.18 12.69
N SER A 423 -15.01 19.11 13.06
CA SER A 423 -16.01 18.45 12.22
C SER A 423 -17.21 19.33 11.88
N TRP A 424 -17.47 20.41 12.63
CA TRP A 424 -18.53 21.38 12.31
C TRP A 424 -18.24 22.23 11.05
N MET A 425 -17.04 22.13 10.48
CA MET A 425 -16.72 22.69 9.15
C MET A 425 -17.30 21.85 7.99
N ILE A 426 -17.86 20.67 8.29
CA ILE A 426 -18.50 19.76 7.35
C ILE A 426 -19.99 19.68 7.70
N PHE A 427 -20.84 19.92 6.69
CA PHE A 427 -22.29 19.79 6.81
C PHE A 427 -22.71 18.33 6.68
N VAL A 428 -23.37 17.83 7.73
CA VAL A 428 -24.27 16.67 7.65
C VAL A 428 -25.72 17.14 7.48
N MET A 429 -26.03 18.30 8.06
CA MET A 429 -27.33 18.95 8.02
C MET A 429 -27.16 20.34 7.40
N LEU A 430 -27.95 20.66 6.38
CA LEU A 430 -27.91 21.95 5.69
C LEU A 430 -29.12 22.80 6.09
N PRO A 431 -28.95 24.00 6.67
CA PRO A 431 -30.06 24.87 7.02
C PRO A 431 -30.73 25.47 5.77
N VAL A 432 -32.06 25.58 5.82
CA VAL A 432 -32.89 26.22 4.80
C VAL A 432 -33.44 27.52 5.35
N LEU A 433 -33.12 28.61 4.64
CA LEU A 433 -33.56 29.95 5.01
C LEU A 433 -35.10 30.06 4.99
N PRO A 434 -35.71 30.87 5.89
CA PRO A 434 -37.15 31.13 5.85
C PRO A 434 -37.62 31.66 4.49
N PRO A 435 -38.80 31.22 3.99
CA PRO A 435 -39.26 31.48 2.63
C PRO A 435 -39.47 32.98 2.32
N ASP A 436 -39.85 33.78 3.31
CA ASP A 436 -40.05 35.22 3.10
C ASP A 436 -38.74 35.99 2.88
N LEU A 437 -37.59 35.39 3.24
CA LEU A 437 -36.27 35.92 2.90
C LEU A 437 -35.81 35.49 1.50
N ARG A 438 -36.55 34.59 0.85
CA ARG A 438 -36.35 34.08 -0.51
C ARG A 438 -37.68 34.00 -1.29
N PRO A 439 -38.37 35.14 -1.46
CA PRO A 439 -39.75 35.15 -1.91
C PRO A 439 -39.93 34.65 -3.34
N MET A 440 -41.14 34.18 -3.62
CA MET A 440 -41.66 33.89 -4.97
C MET A 440 -42.90 34.75 -5.16
N VAL A 441 -42.85 35.67 -6.11
CA VAL A 441 -43.89 36.68 -6.32
C VAL A 441 -44.51 36.48 -7.70
N GLN A 442 -45.83 36.51 -7.77
CA GLN A 442 -46.54 36.49 -9.03
C GLN A 442 -46.47 37.88 -9.68
N LEU A 443 -46.09 37.91 -10.96
CA LEU A 443 -46.10 39.11 -11.79
C LEU A 443 -47.39 39.17 -12.61
N ASP A 444 -47.67 40.35 -13.13
CA ASP A 444 -48.76 40.56 -14.09
C ASP A 444 -48.56 39.64 -15.31
N GLY A 445 -49.63 38.96 -15.72
CA GLY A 445 -49.59 37.95 -16.78
C GLY A 445 -49.28 36.52 -16.32
N GLY A 446 -49.38 36.23 -15.02
CA GLY A 446 -49.31 34.86 -14.48
C GLY A 446 -47.90 34.26 -14.43
N ARG A 447 -46.87 35.05 -14.70
CA ARG A 447 -45.46 34.66 -14.54
C ARG A 447 -45.06 34.75 -13.06
N PHE A 448 -43.99 34.05 -12.68
CA PHE A 448 -43.45 34.10 -11.34
C PHE A 448 -42.01 34.63 -11.37
N ALA A 449 -41.74 35.62 -10.52
CA ALA A 449 -40.39 36.00 -10.15
C ALA A 449 -39.98 35.17 -8.93
N THR A 450 -38.83 34.50 -9.01
CA THR A 450 -38.29 33.68 -7.92
C THR A 450 -36.94 34.22 -7.49
N SER A 451 -36.64 34.13 -6.19
CA SER A 451 -35.28 34.31 -5.71
C SER A 451 -34.36 33.19 -6.24
N ASP A 452 -33.17 33.55 -6.71
CA ASP A 452 -32.11 32.63 -7.15
C ASP A 452 -31.79 31.52 -6.12
N LEU A 453 -31.93 31.83 -4.83
CA LEU A 453 -31.71 30.86 -3.75
C LEU A 453 -32.62 29.64 -3.88
N ASN A 454 -33.86 29.81 -4.34
CA ASN A 454 -34.79 28.70 -4.48
C ASN A 454 -34.28 27.70 -5.54
N ASP A 455 -33.70 28.19 -6.65
CA ASP A 455 -33.12 27.32 -7.67
C ASP A 455 -31.84 26.61 -7.16
N LEU A 456 -31.03 27.29 -6.35
CA LEU A 456 -29.87 26.68 -5.70
C LEU A 456 -30.27 25.60 -4.70
N TYR A 457 -31.25 25.86 -3.83
CA TYR A 457 -31.80 24.85 -2.92
C TYR A 457 -32.43 23.67 -3.67
N ARG A 458 -33.20 23.93 -4.74
CA ARG A 458 -33.77 22.88 -5.59
C ARG A 458 -32.71 21.96 -6.16
N ARG A 459 -31.58 22.53 -6.63
CA ARG A 459 -30.45 21.74 -7.13
C ARG A 459 -29.89 20.83 -6.02
N VAL A 460 -29.69 21.35 -4.82
CA VAL A 460 -29.21 20.54 -3.68
C VAL A 460 -30.18 19.41 -3.37
N ILE A 461 -31.47 19.70 -3.21
CA ILE A 461 -32.50 18.69 -2.88
C ILE A 461 -32.58 17.61 -3.97
N ASN A 462 -32.57 18.00 -5.25
CA ASN A 462 -32.61 17.05 -6.37
C ASN A 462 -31.40 16.11 -6.36
N ARG A 463 -30.19 16.64 -6.14
CA ARG A 463 -28.96 15.83 -6.05
C ARG A 463 -28.98 14.91 -4.83
N ASN A 464 -29.41 15.44 -3.69
CA ASN A 464 -29.52 14.67 -2.45
C ASN A 464 -30.51 13.51 -2.58
N ASN A 465 -31.71 13.76 -3.11
CA ASN A 465 -32.73 12.74 -3.31
C ASN A 465 -32.30 11.69 -4.35
N ARG A 466 -31.61 12.12 -5.40
CA ARG A 466 -31.02 11.19 -6.38
C ARG A 466 -29.97 10.31 -5.73
N LEU A 467 -29.10 10.89 -4.89
CA LEU A 467 -28.10 10.13 -4.14
C LEU A 467 -28.74 9.13 -3.17
N LYS A 468 -29.76 9.54 -2.39
CA LYS A 468 -30.52 8.61 -1.49
C LYS A 468 -31.05 7.40 -2.28
N ARG A 469 -31.70 7.64 -3.42
CA ARG A 469 -32.20 6.56 -4.30
C ARG A 469 -31.09 5.67 -4.87
N LEU A 470 -29.96 6.25 -5.26
CA LEU A 470 -28.83 5.47 -5.79
C LEU A 470 -28.20 4.57 -4.73
N LEU A 471 -28.17 5.02 -3.46
CA LEU A 471 -27.70 4.21 -2.34
C LEU A 471 -28.68 3.06 -2.04
N GLU A 472 -29.99 3.33 -2.04
CA GLU A 472 -31.03 2.30 -1.84
C GLU A 472 -30.99 1.22 -2.93
N LEU A 473 -30.69 1.60 -4.17
CA LEU A 473 -30.59 0.68 -5.31
C LEU A 473 -29.25 -0.08 -5.39
N GLY A 474 -28.28 0.22 -4.52
CA GLY A 474 -26.95 -0.38 -4.59
C GLY A 474 -26.20 -0.06 -5.88
N ALA A 475 -26.32 1.18 -6.39
CA ALA A 475 -25.67 1.58 -7.63
C ALA A 475 -24.12 1.46 -7.53
N PRO A 476 -23.41 1.20 -8.65
CA PRO A 476 -21.95 1.12 -8.67
C PRO A 476 -21.27 2.37 -8.08
N GLU A 477 -20.14 2.18 -7.40
CA GLU A 477 -19.44 3.25 -6.68
C GLU A 477 -19.09 4.46 -7.56
N ILE A 478 -18.76 4.24 -8.83
CA ILE A 478 -18.44 5.33 -9.76
C ILE A 478 -19.62 6.31 -9.90
N ILE A 479 -20.85 5.79 -9.95
CA ILE A 479 -22.07 6.59 -10.06
C ILE A 479 -22.32 7.33 -8.75
N ILE A 480 -22.16 6.64 -7.61
CA ILE A 480 -22.31 7.23 -6.27
C ILE A 480 -21.30 8.36 -6.07
N ARG A 481 -20.01 8.15 -6.41
CA ARG A 481 -18.95 9.16 -6.30
C ARG A 481 -19.25 10.39 -7.14
N ASN A 482 -19.71 10.20 -8.37
CA ASN A 482 -20.09 11.33 -9.21
C ASN A 482 -21.29 12.09 -8.61
N GLU A 483 -22.30 11.42 -8.09
CA GLU A 483 -23.44 12.10 -7.46
C GLU A 483 -23.06 12.79 -6.14
N LYS A 484 -22.19 12.20 -5.31
CA LYS A 484 -21.59 12.85 -4.12
C LYS A 484 -20.81 14.11 -4.52
N ARG A 485 -20.00 14.05 -5.59
CA ARG A 485 -19.29 15.22 -6.15
C ARG A 485 -20.27 16.32 -6.59
N MET A 486 -21.34 15.95 -7.29
CA MET A 486 -22.36 16.91 -7.74
C MET A 486 -23.14 17.52 -6.57
N LEU A 487 -23.37 16.77 -5.49
CA LEU A 487 -23.97 17.28 -4.26
C LEU A 487 -23.06 18.33 -3.59
N GLN A 488 -21.76 18.04 -3.48
CA GLN A 488 -20.77 19.00 -2.98
C GLN A 488 -20.78 20.30 -3.82
N GLU A 489 -20.76 20.19 -5.16
CA GLU A 489 -20.82 21.35 -6.06
C GLU A 489 -22.14 22.15 -5.95
N ALA A 490 -23.26 21.47 -5.70
CA ALA A 490 -24.55 22.12 -5.50
C ALA A 490 -24.57 22.94 -4.20
N VAL A 491 -24.04 22.40 -3.10
CA VAL A 491 -23.94 23.11 -1.83
C VAL A 491 -22.92 24.26 -1.92
N ASP A 492 -21.79 24.04 -2.58
CA ASP A 492 -20.81 25.10 -2.85
C ASP A 492 -21.46 26.29 -3.56
N SER A 493 -22.28 26.01 -4.58
CA SER A 493 -23.00 27.02 -5.35
C SER A 493 -24.06 27.74 -4.52
N LEU A 494 -24.73 27.04 -3.60
CA LEU A 494 -25.69 27.65 -2.68
C LEU A 494 -25.00 28.63 -1.73
N ILE A 495 -23.85 28.24 -1.17
CA ILE A 495 -23.12 29.02 -0.17
C ILE A 495 -22.34 30.18 -0.81
N ASP A 496 -21.53 29.93 -1.84
CA ASP A 496 -20.63 30.92 -2.47
C ASP A 496 -20.45 30.59 -3.97
N ASN A 497 -21.42 30.99 -4.79
CA ASN A 497 -21.47 30.64 -6.21
C ASN A 497 -20.30 31.26 -7.00
N GLY A 498 -19.63 30.43 -7.81
CA GLY A 498 -18.50 30.87 -8.64
C GLY A 498 -17.19 31.04 -7.88
N ARG A 499 -17.14 30.68 -6.59
CA ARG A 499 -15.88 30.62 -5.84
C ARG A 499 -15.00 29.45 -6.27
N ARG A 500 -15.59 28.38 -6.76
CA ARG A 500 -14.91 27.25 -7.40
C ARG A 500 -15.50 27.02 -8.78
N GLY A 501 -14.62 26.93 -9.79
CA GLY A 501 -15.02 26.60 -11.15
C GLY A 501 -15.96 27.62 -11.78
N ARG A 502 -16.72 27.17 -12.78
CA ARG A 502 -17.70 28.01 -13.47
C ARG A 502 -18.92 28.22 -12.58
N ALA A 503 -19.33 29.48 -12.45
CA ALA A 503 -20.52 29.82 -11.69
C ALA A 503 -21.79 29.20 -12.32
N VAL A 504 -22.72 28.80 -11.47
CA VAL A 504 -24.03 28.34 -11.92
C VAL A 504 -24.83 29.53 -12.44
N SER A 505 -25.23 29.44 -13.69
CA SER A 505 -26.10 30.42 -14.35
C SER A 505 -27.55 29.90 -14.42
N GLY A 506 -28.49 30.83 -14.29
CA GLY A 506 -29.91 30.63 -14.56
C GLY A 506 -30.25 30.89 -16.02
N GLN A 507 -31.54 31.17 -16.28
CA GLN A 507 -31.99 31.57 -17.62
C GLN A 507 -31.30 32.86 -18.06
N GLY A 508 -30.93 32.96 -19.34
CA GLY A 508 -30.27 34.15 -19.90
C GLY A 508 -28.82 34.36 -19.43
N ASN A 509 -28.10 33.29 -19.07
CA ASN A 509 -26.70 33.33 -18.59
C ASN A 509 -26.44 34.16 -17.31
N HIS A 510 -27.49 34.68 -16.66
CA HIS A 510 -27.39 35.38 -15.39
C HIS A 510 -26.80 34.46 -14.31
N LYS A 511 -25.73 34.90 -13.64
CA LYS A 511 -25.12 34.19 -12.51
C LYS A 511 -26.07 34.25 -11.32
N LEU A 512 -26.50 33.08 -10.82
CA LEU A 512 -27.37 33.00 -9.65
C LEU A 512 -26.68 33.58 -8.41
N LYS A 513 -27.38 34.41 -7.64
CA LYS A 513 -26.86 34.96 -6.38
C LYS A 513 -26.90 33.93 -5.26
N SER A 514 -25.76 33.70 -4.63
CA SER A 514 -25.59 32.80 -3.48
C SER A 514 -25.86 33.48 -2.14
N LEU A 515 -25.86 32.71 -1.05
CA LEU A 515 -25.98 33.25 0.31
C LEU A 515 -24.84 34.22 0.64
N SER A 516 -23.61 33.95 0.17
CA SER A 516 -22.48 34.87 0.33
C SER A 516 -22.68 36.19 -0.42
N ASP A 517 -23.27 36.14 -1.61
CA ASP A 517 -23.53 37.35 -2.42
C ASP A 517 -24.59 38.25 -1.78
N MET A 518 -25.52 37.68 -1.01
CA MET A 518 -26.48 38.47 -0.23
C MET A 518 -25.84 39.24 0.92
N LEU A 519 -24.68 38.81 1.40
CA LEU A 519 -23.96 39.45 2.50
C LEU A 519 -22.90 40.44 1.98
N LYS A 520 -22.29 40.17 0.82
CA LYS A 520 -21.14 40.91 0.30
C LYS A 520 -21.53 41.94 -0.77
N GLY A 521 -20.63 42.90 -1.00
CA GLY A 521 -20.73 43.86 -2.10
C GLY A 521 -21.60 45.09 -1.78
N LYS A 522 -21.75 45.99 -2.76
CA LYS A 522 -22.49 47.27 -2.60
C LYS A 522 -23.98 47.07 -2.31
N GLN A 523 -24.55 45.96 -2.76
CA GLN A 523 -25.96 45.60 -2.61
C GLN A 523 -26.16 44.51 -1.53
N GLY A 524 -25.11 44.19 -0.77
CA GLY A 524 -25.15 43.18 0.28
C GLY A 524 -25.71 43.75 1.57
N ARG A 525 -26.33 42.89 2.40
CA ARG A 525 -27.10 43.28 3.60
C ARG A 525 -26.35 44.10 4.65
N PHE A 526 -25.03 44.09 4.67
CA PHE A 526 -24.22 44.86 5.65
C PHE A 526 -24.06 46.34 5.27
N ARG A 527 -24.17 46.68 3.98
CA ARG A 527 -24.09 48.04 3.47
C ARG A 527 -25.48 48.57 3.20
#